data_AF-A0A1G6TJ53-F1
#
_entry.id   AF-A0A1G6TJ53-F1
#
_cell.length_a   1.000
_cell.length_b   1.000
_cell.length_c   1.000
_cell.angle_alpha   90.00
_cell.angle_beta   90.00
_cell.angle_gamma   90.00
#
_symmetry.space_group_name_H-M   'P 1'
#
loop_
_entity.id
_entity.type
_entity.pdbx_description
1 polymer ?
#
loop_
_entity_poly.entity_id
_entity_poly.type
_entity_poly.pdbx_seq_one_letter_code
_entity_poly.pdbx_strand_id
1 'polypeptide(L)'
;MLGSNNTSSSLYGTAVGADYRFSPNTIAGFALAGGVSSFSVNGLGWGRSDLFQAGAFVRHSVGAAYLSAALAYGWQDVTTDRIVAAAGADHLRANFNANAWSGRLEGGYRTATPWIGLTPYAAAQFTSFELPAYAESVVSGGGAFALNYAAKSVTDVRSELGLRADKSFAVDGGIVTLRGRVAWAHDFNPDRTVGAVFQTLPGAAFVVNGAAQASDSALTTASAELKWRNGWSAAATFEGEFSNVTQSYAGKGVMRYTW
;
A
#
# COMPACT_ATOMS: atom_id res chain seq x y z
N MET A 1 10.14 -22.34 17.67
CA MET A 1 9.98 -21.48 16.47
C MET A 1 8.50 -21.50 16.11
N LEU A 2 7.79 -20.39 16.22
CA LEU A 2 6.38 -20.22 15.86
C LEU A 2 6.25 -18.82 15.26
N GLY A 3 5.71 -18.55 14.07
CA GLY A 3 5.40 -19.39 12.92
C GLY A 3 5.47 -18.47 11.68
N SER A 4 6.54 -18.58 10.90
CA SER A 4 6.71 -17.85 9.65
C SER A 4 6.20 -18.72 8.50
N ASN A 5 5.35 -18.16 7.64
CA ASN A 5 4.84 -18.84 6.45
C ASN A 5 4.86 -17.88 5.27
N ASN A 6 5.08 -18.44 4.08
CA ASN A 6 4.98 -17.67 2.85
C ASN A 6 3.53 -17.25 2.62
N THR A 7 3.34 -15.96 2.34
CA THR A 7 2.04 -15.39 2.01
C THR A 7 2.09 -14.90 0.58
N SER A 8 1.08 -15.24 -0.21
CA SER A 8 0.85 -14.63 -1.52
C SER A 8 -0.39 -13.74 -1.42
N SER A 9 -0.28 -12.51 -1.93
CA SER A 9 -1.37 -11.53 -1.92
C SER A 9 -1.55 -10.94 -3.31
N SER A 10 -2.80 -10.67 -3.69
CA SER A 10 -3.16 -9.94 -4.90
C SER A 10 -4.14 -8.82 -4.57
N LEU A 11 -3.97 -7.68 -5.24
CA LEU A 11 -4.80 -6.49 -5.08
C LEU A 11 -5.21 -5.98 -6.46
N TYR A 12 -6.50 -5.74 -6.63
CA TYR A 12 -7.06 -5.12 -7.84
C TYR A 12 -7.93 -3.95 -7.42
N GLY A 13 -7.83 -2.83 -8.12
CA GLY A 13 -8.60 -1.64 -7.77
C GLY A 13 -8.68 -0.61 -8.88
N THR A 14 -9.59 0.31 -8.70
CA THR A 14 -9.80 1.46 -9.58
C THR A 14 -9.81 2.73 -8.73
N ALA A 15 -9.35 3.83 -9.32
CA ALA A 15 -9.32 5.13 -8.65
C ALA A 15 -9.75 6.22 -9.62
N VAL A 16 -10.45 7.22 -9.09
CA VAL A 16 -10.86 8.42 -9.80
C VAL A 16 -10.52 9.62 -8.93
N GLY A 17 -10.18 10.75 -9.54
CA GLY A 17 -9.79 11.93 -8.81
C GLY A 17 -9.80 13.18 -9.67
N ALA A 18 -9.65 14.32 -9.01
CA ALA A 18 -9.58 15.62 -9.65
C ALA A 18 -8.45 16.45 -9.03
N ASP A 19 -7.73 17.14 -9.89
CA ASP A 19 -6.62 18.02 -9.55
C ASP A 19 -7.03 19.47 -9.89
N TYR A 20 -6.73 20.41 -9.00
CA TYR A 20 -6.96 21.84 -9.20
C TYR A 20 -5.68 22.64 -9.00
N ARG A 21 -5.37 23.52 -9.95
CA ARG A 21 -4.22 24.43 -9.88
C ARG A 21 -4.64 25.74 -9.21
N PHE A 22 -4.37 25.88 -7.92
CA PHE A 22 -4.65 27.08 -7.13
C PHE A 22 -3.77 28.27 -7.52
N SER A 23 -2.52 28.00 -7.89
CA SER A 23 -1.58 29.01 -8.37
C SER A 23 -0.59 28.38 -9.35
N PRO A 24 0.24 29.16 -10.07
CA PRO A 24 1.24 28.60 -10.99
C PRO A 24 2.15 27.54 -10.34
N ASN A 25 2.31 27.64 -9.02
CA ASN A 25 3.22 26.81 -8.23
C ASN A 25 2.50 25.77 -7.35
N THR A 26 1.17 25.86 -7.19
CA THR A 26 0.42 25.02 -6.24
C THR A 26 -0.70 24.27 -6.92
N ILE A 27 -0.68 22.95 -6.78
CA ILE A 27 -1.76 22.05 -7.21
C ILE A 27 -2.20 21.27 -5.98
N ALA A 28 -3.50 21.12 -5.79
CA ALA A 28 -4.05 20.16 -4.84
C ALA A 28 -5.13 19.34 -5.51
N GLY A 29 -5.40 18.16 -5.00
CA GLY A 29 -6.38 17.27 -5.58
C GLY A 29 -6.89 16.26 -4.56
N PHE A 30 -7.92 15.53 -4.96
CA PHE A 30 -8.47 14.43 -4.19
C PHE A 30 -8.68 13.23 -5.09
N ALA A 31 -8.68 12.05 -4.48
CA ALA A 31 -8.96 10.80 -5.16
C ALA A 31 -9.81 9.89 -4.27
N LEU A 32 -10.67 9.13 -4.91
CA LEU A 32 -11.42 8.02 -4.33
C LEU A 32 -11.00 6.75 -5.06
N ALA A 33 -10.83 5.68 -4.32
CA ALA A 33 -10.47 4.37 -4.85
C ALA A 33 -11.31 3.28 -4.22
N GLY A 34 -11.58 2.25 -5.02
CA GLY A 34 -12.25 1.03 -4.60
C GLY A 34 -11.52 -0.17 -5.15
N GLY A 35 -11.46 -1.26 -4.39
CA GLY A 35 -10.76 -2.46 -4.83
C GLY A 35 -11.05 -3.67 -3.98
N VAL A 36 -10.38 -4.76 -4.33
CA VAL A 36 -10.44 -6.03 -3.63
C VAL A 36 -9.02 -6.53 -3.43
N SER A 37 -8.75 -7.04 -2.24
CA SER A 37 -7.52 -7.77 -1.96
C SER A 37 -7.84 -9.20 -1.55
N SER A 38 -6.95 -10.11 -1.88
CA SER A 38 -7.01 -11.50 -1.41
C SER A 38 -5.63 -11.98 -1.04
N PHE A 39 -5.54 -12.78 0.01
CA PHE A 39 -4.29 -13.39 0.43
C PHE A 39 -4.48 -14.87 0.76
N SER A 40 -3.40 -15.63 0.64
CA SER A 40 -3.33 -17.04 1.06
C SER A 40 -2.03 -17.30 1.80
N VAL A 41 -2.12 -18.13 2.85
CA VAL A 41 -0.98 -18.48 3.71
C VAL A 41 -0.76 -19.99 3.63
N ASN A 42 -0.07 -20.43 2.57
CA ASN A 42 0.39 -21.81 2.35
C ASN A 42 -0.59 -22.93 2.81
N GLY A 43 -1.87 -22.82 2.46
CA GLY A 43 -2.91 -23.81 2.80
C GLY A 43 -3.41 -23.80 4.26
N LEU A 44 -2.91 -22.91 5.12
CA LEU A 44 -3.33 -22.75 6.53
C LEU A 44 -4.50 -21.77 6.70
N GLY A 45 -4.73 -20.94 5.69
CA GLY A 45 -5.83 -19.98 5.67
C GLY A 45 -5.76 -19.07 4.47
N TRP A 46 -6.87 -18.38 4.23
CA TRP A 46 -7.00 -17.36 3.19
C TRP A 46 -7.83 -16.20 3.74
N GLY A 47 -7.78 -15.08 3.04
CA GLY A 47 -8.66 -13.97 3.34
C GLY A 47 -8.94 -13.14 2.11
N ARG A 48 -10.05 -12.42 2.17
CA ARG A 48 -10.48 -11.47 1.16
C ARG A 48 -10.89 -10.19 1.87
N SER A 49 -10.62 -9.06 1.23
CA SER A 49 -11.06 -7.77 1.73
C SER A 49 -11.55 -6.89 0.59
N ASP A 50 -12.73 -6.29 0.78
CA ASP A 50 -13.23 -5.23 -0.09
C ASP A 50 -12.80 -3.88 0.50
N LEU A 51 -12.29 -3.00 -0.36
CA LEU A 51 -11.53 -1.82 0.02
C LEU A 51 -12.19 -0.56 -0.51
N PHE A 52 -12.31 0.44 0.35
CA PHE A 52 -12.61 1.82 -0.03
C PHE A 52 -11.49 2.72 0.49
N GLN A 53 -11.05 3.68 -0.32
CA GLN A 53 -10.06 4.65 0.09
C GLN A 53 -10.41 6.04 -0.44
N ALA A 54 -10.21 7.05 0.39
CA ALA A 54 -10.34 8.44 0.04
C ALA A 54 -9.08 9.19 0.47
N GLY A 55 -8.59 10.09 -0.37
CA GLY A 55 -7.41 10.86 -0.03
C GLY A 55 -7.35 12.21 -0.72
N ALA A 56 -6.50 13.07 -0.18
CA ALA A 56 -6.20 14.36 -0.74
C ALA A 56 -4.69 14.59 -0.73
N PHE A 57 -4.22 15.40 -1.68
CA PHE A 57 -2.82 15.80 -1.75
C PHE A 57 -2.68 17.27 -2.11
N VAL A 58 -1.54 17.83 -1.73
CA VAL A 58 -1.08 19.14 -2.19
C VAL A 58 0.37 19.03 -2.63
N ARG A 59 0.72 19.76 -3.68
CA ARG A 59 2.08 19.93 -4.16
C ARG A 59 2.34 21.41 -4.41
N HIS A 60 3.39 21.92 -3.79
CA HIS A 60 3.87 23.28 -3.95
C HIS A 60 5.30 23.25 -4.53
N SER A 61 5.55 24.05 -5.57
CA SER A 61 6.86 24.14 -6.23
C SER A 61 7.49 25.51 -6.01
N VAL A 62 8.76 25.56 -5.67
CA VAL A 62 9.54 26.80 -5.50
C VAL A 62 10.80 26.69 -6.33
N GLY A 63 10.77 27.29 -7.53
CA GLY A 63 11.84 27.12 -8.52
C GLY A 63 12.00 25.65 -8.92
N ALA A 64 13.20 25.11 -8.70
CA ALA A 64 13.52 23.70 -8.94
C ALA A 64 13.07 22.76 -7.81
N ALA A 65 12.80 23.29 -6.62
CA ALA A 65 12.38 22.51 -5.46
C ALA A 65 10.87 22.29 -5.46
N TYR A 66 10.42 21.23 -4.81
CA TYR A 66 9.01 21.05 -4.48
C TYR A 66 8.85 20.40 -3.11
N LEU A 67 7.68 20.64 -2.52
CA LEU A 67 7.16 19.94 -1.36
C LEU A 67 5.79 19.38 -1.71
N SER A 68 5.52 18.14 -1.32
CA SER A 68 4.20 17.52 -1.46
C SER A 68 3.80 16.81 -0.18
N ALA A 69 2.53 16.92 0.17
CA ALA A 69 1.91 16.22 1.28
C ALA A 69 0.65 15.52 0.78
N ALA A 70 0.40 14.32 1.28
CA ALA A 70 -0.81 13.56 1.01
C ALA A 70 -1.32 12.90 2.30
N LEU A 71 -2.63 12.81 2.43
CA LEU A 71 -3.33 12.11 3.50
C LEU A 71 -4.44 11.27 2.88
N ALA A 72 -4.59 10.03 3.34
CA ALA A 72 -5.67 9.16 2.91
C ALA A 72 -6.23 8.35 4.07
N TYR A 73 -7.54 8.14 4.01
CA TYR A 73 -8.30 7.22 4.86
C TYR A 73 -8.72 6.02 4.02
N GLY A 74 -8.55 4.82 4.57
CA GLY A 74 -8.99 3.56 4.00
C GLY A 74 -9.93 2.84 4.96
N TRP A 75 -10.97 2.26 4.40
CA TRP A 75 -11.87 1.34 5.07
C TRP A 75 -11.82 -0.01 4.35
N GLN A 76 -11.86 -1.09 5.13
CA GLN A 76 -11.74 -2.45 4.62
C GLN A 76 -12.76 -3.35 5.31
N ASP A 77 -13.53 -4.11 4.54
CA ASP A 77 -14.34 -5.22 5.06
C ASP A 77 -13.60 -6.52 4.82
N VAL A 78 -13.13 -7.15 5.90
CA VAL A 78 -12.20 -8.28 5.85
C VAL A 78 -12.91 -9.55 6.28
N THR A 79 -12.87 -10.56 5.42
CA THR A 79 -13.22 -11.94 5.76
C THR A 79 -11.96 -12.79 5.76
N THR A 80 -11.71 -13.50 6.86
CA THR A 80 -10.62 -14.47 6.96
C THR A 80 -11.17 -15.86 7.24
N ASP A 81 -10.52 -16.86 6.68
CA ASP A 81 -10.79 -18.27 6.88
C ASP A 81 -9.49 -18.96 7.31
N ARG A 82 -9.56 -19.72 8.41
CA ARG A 82 -8.44 -20.47 8.98
C ARG A 82 -8.81 -21.94 9.09
N ILE A 83 -7.92 -22.80 8.61
CA ILE A 83 -8.08 -24.25 8.72
C ILE A 83 -7.11 -24.75 9.79
N VAL A 84 -7.65 -25.43 10.80
CA VAL A 84 -6.87 -26.10 11.84
C VAL A 84 -7.12 -27.58 11.72
N ALA A 85 -6.12 -28.34 11.30
CA ALA A 85 -6.23 -29.80 11.14
C ALA A 85 -5.91 -30.59 12.43
N ALA A 86 -5.58 -29.90 13.52
CA ALA A 86 -5.28 -30.54 14.80
C ALA A 86 -6.59 -30.99 15.46
N ALA A 87 -6.74 -32.30 15.72
CA ALA A 87 -7.90 -32.89 16.40
C ALA A 87 -9.26 -32.72 15.70
N GLY A 88 -9.28 -32.84 14.37
CA GLY A 88 -10.44 -32.58 13.51
C GLY A 88 -10.15 -31.38 12.62
N ALA A 89 -10.64 -31.37 11.39
CA ALA A 89 -10.48 -30.21 10.51
C ALA A 89 -11.49 -29.13 10.93
N ASP A 90 -11.05 -28.21 11.78
CA ASP A 90 -11.81 -27.01 12.12
C ASP A 90 -11.64 -25.98 11.01
N HIS A 91 -12.77 -25.50 10.50
CA HIS A 91 -12.83 -24.35 9.60
C HIS A 91 -13.44 -23.18 10.36
N LEU A 92 -12.60 -22.18 10.61
CA LEU A 92 -12.90 -21.01 11.42
C LEU A 92 -12.93 -19.78 10.52
N ARG A 93 -13.91 -18.90 10.72
CA ARG A 93 -14.10 -17.68 9.93
C ARG A 93 -14.25 -16.46 10.82
N ALA A 94 -13.55 -15.38 10.50
CA ALA A 94 -13.79 -14.08 11.09
C ALA A 94 -14.20 -13.05 10.03
N ASN A 95 -15.11 -12.16 10.40
CA ASN A 95 -15.49 -10.99 9.62
C ASN A 95 -15.30 -9.76 10.49
N PHE A 96 -14.59 -8.75 10.00
CA PHE A 96 -14.35 -7.52 10.73
C PHE A 96 -14.03 -6.37 9.78
N ASN A 97 -14.36 -5.15 10.23
CA ASN A 97 -14.04 -3.94 9.49
C ASN A 97 -12.77 -3.31 10.04
N ALA A 98 -11.78 -3.08 9.18
CA ALA A 98 -10.54 -2.42 9.56
C ALA A 98 -10.46 -1.01 8.96
N ASN A 99 -9.84 -0.10 9.71
CA ASN A 99 -9.61 1.27 9.27
C ASN A 99 -8.11 1.50 9.09
N ALA A 100 -7.75 2.34 8.13
CA ALA A 100 -6.37 2.71 7.86
C ALA A 100 -6.23 4.21 7.63
N TRP A 101 -5.26 4.82 8.28
CA TRP A 101 -4.84 6.20 8.03
C TRP A 101 -3.44 6.17 7.47
N SER A 102 -3.22 6.84 6.34
CA SER A 102 -1.90 6.91 5.73
C SER A 102 -1.57 8.35 5.35
N GLY A 103 -0.30 8.71 5.52
CA GLY A 103 0.21 10.01 5.13
C GLY A 103 1.58 9.91 4.51
N ARG A 104 1.88 10.84 3.60
CA ARG A 104 3.20 10.99 2.98
C ARG A 104 3.56 12.47 2.93
N LEU A 105 4.77 12.79 3.36
CA LEU A 105 5.43 14.06 3.12
C LEU A 105 6.67 13.80 2.27
N GLU A 106 6.83 14.54 1.18
CA GLU A 106 7.97 14.38 0.26
C GLU A 106 8.49 15.74 -0.17
N GLY A 107 9.81 15.90 -0.15
CA GLY A 107 10.51 17.04 -0.72
C GLY A 107 11.55 16.60 -1.74
N GLY A 108 11.72 17.36 -2.81
CA GLY A 108 12.70 17.04 -3.85
C GLY A 108 13.19 18.27 -4.60
N TYR A 109 14.31 18.11 -5.30
CA TYR A 109 14.94 19.18 -6.06
C TYR A 109 15.27 18.72 -7.47
N ARG A 110 14.74 19.39 -8.49
CA ARG A 110 14.91 19.00 -9.89
C ARG A 110 16.08 19.75 -10.54
N THR A 111 17.02 19.00 -11.09
CA THR A 111 18.07 19.52 -11.97
C THR A 111 17.85 19.00 -13.39
N ALA A 112 17.61 19.90 -14.34
CA ALA A 112 17.47 19.54 -15.75
C ALA A 112 18.82 19.69 -16.47
N THR A 113 19.21 18.65 -17.19
CA THR A 113 20.33 18.67 -18.14
C THR A 113 19.78 18.59 -19.58
N PRO A 114 20.58 18.84 -20.63
CA PRO A 114 20.13 18.68 -22.02
C PRO A 114 19.65 17.27 -22.36
N TRP A 115 20.04 16.26 -21.57
CA TRP A 115 19.73 14.86 -21.88
C TRP A 115 18.71 14.23 -20.96
N ILE A 116 18.62 14.67 -19.70
CA ILE A 116 17.78 14.05 -18.68
C ILE A 116 17.47 15.02 -17.54
N GLY A 117 16.27 14.93 -16.98
CA GLY A 117 15.93 15.56 -15.71
C GLY A 117 16.24 14.60 -14.58
N LEU A 118 16.96 15.08 -13.55
CA LEU A 118 17.24 14.34 -12.33
C LEU A 118 16.52 15.02 -11.16
N THR A 119 15.98 14.23 -10.25
CA THR A 119 15.25 14.75 -9.08
C THR A 119 15.50 13.85 -7.88
N PRO A 120 16.58 14.10 -7.11
CA PRO A 120 16.70 13.55 -5.77
C PRO A 120 15.52 14.02 -4.91
N TYR A 121 15.06 13.13 -4.04
CA TYR A 121 14.01 13.42 -3.08
C TYR A 121 14.19 12.60 -1.80
N ALA A 122 13.57 13.11 -0.75
CA ALA A 122 13.40 12.43 0.51
C ALA A 122 11.92 12.45 0.88
N ALA A 123 11.42 11.37 1.48
CA ALA A 123 10.06 11.29 1.96
C ALA A 123 9.97 10.60 3.31
N ALA A 124 8.94 10.96 4.05
CA ALA A 124 8.49 10.28 5.25
C ALA A 124 7.04 9.86 5.04
N GLN A 125 6.73 8.65 5.49
CA GLN A 125 5.40 8.06 5.40
C GLN A 125 5.01 7.50 6.76
N PHE A 126 3.71 7.49 7.02
CA PHE A 126 3.15 6.68 8.08
C PHE A 126 1.92 5.94 7.57
N THR A 127 1.67 4.77 8.13
CA THR A 127 0.41 4.04 7.98
C THR A 127 0.00 3.53 9.35
N SER A 128 -1.16 3.97 9.83
CA SER A 128 -1.79 3.42 11.02
C SER A 128 -2.94 2.52 10.60
N PHE A 129 -2.93 1.29 11.09
CA PHE A 129 -3.95 0.29 10.80
C PHE A 129 -4.66 -0.08 12.11
N GLU A 130 -5.97 0.13 12.14
CA GLU A 130 -6.83 -0.03 13.30
C GLU A 130 -7.72 -1.27 13.10
N LEU A 131 -7.45 -2.30 13.90
CA LEU A 131 -8.28 -3.50 13.98
C LEU A 131 -9.21 -3.41 15.19
N PRO A 132 -10.53 -3.64 15.01
CA PRO A 132 -11.45 -3.80 16.12
C PRO A 132 -11.18 -5.12 16.86
N ALA A 133 -11.80 -5.29 18.02
CA ALA A 133 -11.90 -6.62 18.60
C ALA A 133 -12.82 -7.47 17.71
N TYR A 134 -12.44 -8.71 17.46
CA TYR A 134 -13.24 -9.63 16.65
C TYR A 134 -13.09 -11.06 17.15
N ALA A 135 -14.03 -11.91 16.77
CA ALA A 135 -14.07 -13.31 17.15
C ALA A 135 -14.20 -14.18 15.90
N GLU A 136 -13.56 -15.33 15.91
CA GLU A 136 -13.81 -16.37 14.92
C GLU A 136 -15.16 -17.07 15.19
N SER A 137 -15.79 -17.52 14.13
CA SER A 137 -16.98 -18.35 14.13
C SER A 137 -16.65 -19.69 13.50
N VAL A 138 -17.32 -20.76 13.96
CA VAL A 138 -17.10 -22.10 13.44
C VAL A 138 -17.97 -22.30 12.20
N VAL A 139 -17.34 -22.52 11.05
CA VAL A 139 -18.03 -22.89 9.81
C VAL A 139 -18.23 -24.41 9.75
N SER A 140 -17.20 -25.18 10.13
CA SER A 140 -17.29 -26.62 10.32
C SER A 140 -16.24 -27.11 11.33
N GLY A 141 -16.45 -28.28 11.92
CA GLY A 141 -15.58 -28.85 12.96
C GLY A 141 -16.12 -28.65 14.39
N GLY A 142 -15.28 -28.95 15.38
CA GLY A 142 -15.62 -28.90 16.81
C GLY A 142 -15.48 -27.50 17.43
N GLY A 143 -14.73 -26.60 16.79
CA GLY A 143 -14.59 -25.21 17.23
C GLY A 143 -13.70 -25.00 18.45
N ALA A 144 -13.00 -26.04 18.90
CA ALA A 144 -12.14 -25.99 20.07
C ALA A 144 -11.00 -24.96 19.90
N PHE A 145 -10.63 -24.67 18.65
CA PHE A 145 -9.57 -23.73 18.29
C PHE A 145 -10.05 -22.34 17.88
N ALA A 146 -11.34 -22.02 18.05
CA ALA A 146 -11.88 -20.68 17.78
C ALA A 146 -11.23 -19.63 18.70
N LEU A 147 -10.81 -18.51 18.13
CA LEU A 147 -10.09 -17.45 18.81
C LEU A 147 -10.91 -16.16 18.94
N ASN A 148 -10.63 -15.43 20.01
CA ASN A 148 -10.96 -14.03 20.22
C ASN A 148 -9.70 -13.19 20.04
N TYR A 149 -9.86 -12.07 19.36
CA TYR A 149 -8.81 -11.09 19.11
C TYR A 149 -9.20 -9.77 19.75
N ALA A 150 -8.30 -9.22 20.56
CA ALA A 150 -8.48 -7.89 21.12
C ALA A 150 -8.27 -6.83 20.03
N ALA A 151 -8.91 -5.67 20.20
CA ALA A 151 -8.66 -4.52 19.35
C ALA A 151 -7.17 -4.16 19.38
N LYS A 152 -6.62 -3.79 18.22
CA LYS A 152 -5.21 -3.43 18.10
C LYS A 152 -5.02 -2.37 17.03
N SER A 153 -4.24 -1.36 17.37
CA SER A 153 -3.76 -0.36 16.40
C SER A 153 -2.26 -0.54 16.20
N VAL A 154 -1.84 -0.55 14.94
CA VAL A 154 -0.43 -0.66 14.57
C VAL A 154 -0.09 0.51 13.68
N THR A 155 0.86 1.32 14.12
CA THR A 155 1.43 2.40 13.30
C THR A 155 2.80 1.97 12.83
N ASP A 156 2.99 2.05 11.52
CA ASP A 156 4.26 1.89 10.86
C ASP A 156 4.70 3.22 10.26
N VAL A 157 6.00 3.51 10.37
CA VAL A 157 6.63 4.72 9.85
C VAL A 157 7.73 4.28 8.92
N ARG A 158 7.77 4.88 7.74
CA ARG A 158 8.75 4.57 6.70
C ARG A 158 9.45 5.85 6.25
N SER A 159 10.76 5.80 6.12
CA SER A 159 11.54 6.85 5.44
C SER A 159 11.97 6.36 4.06
N GLU A 160 12.12 7.28 3.10
CA GLU A 160 12.50 6.97 1.74
C GLU A 160 13.49 8.01 1.21
N LEU A 161 14.59 7.56 0.62
CA LEU A 161 15.54 8.39 -0.11
C LEU A 161 15.65 7.86 -1.52
N GLY A 162 15.41 8.70 -2.52
CA GLY A 162 15.39 8.25 -3.89
C GLY A 162 15.84 9.27 -4.92
N LEU A 163 16.06 8.76 -6.12
CA LEU A 163 16.38 9.52 -7.30
C LEU A 163 15.34 9.20 -8.38
N ARG A 164 14.69 10.25 -8.88
CA ARG A 164 13.89 10.16 -10.10
C ARG A 164 14.67 10.69 -11.28
N ALA A 165 14.48 10.05 -12.43
CA ALA A 165 15.01 10.47 -13.70
C ALA A 165 13.88 10.52 -14.73
N ASP A 166 13.88 11.52 -15.61
CA ASP A 166 12.90 11.57 -16.69
C ASP A 166 13.45 12.23 -17.96
N LYS A 167 12.85 11.84 -19.09
CA LYS A 167 13.14 12.40 -20.41
C LYS A 167 11.87 12.46 -21.23
N SER A 168 11.68 13.57 -21.94
CA SER A 168 10.54 13.77 -22.83
C SER A 168 11.00 13.80 -24.28
N PHE A 169 10.18 13.21 -25.15
CA PHE A 169 10.39 13.11 -26.59
C PHE A 169 9.15 13.65 -27.30
N ALA A 170 9.36 14.49 -28.30
CA ALA A 170 8.28 14.87 -29.19
C ALA A 170 7.92 13.66 -30.06
N VAL A 171 6.64 13.39 -30.21
CA VAL A 171 6.09 12.37 -31.12
C VAL A 171 5.01 13.02 -31.97
N ASP A 172 4.57 12.33 -33.03
CA ASP A 172 3.44 12.82 -33.80
C ASP A 172 2.19 12.95 -32.91
N GLY A 173 1.54 14.11 -32.97
CA GLY A 173 0.37 14.42 -32.15
C GLY A 173 0.60 14.65 -30.64
N GLY A 174 1.83 14.61 -30.11
CA GLY A 174 2.03 14.70 -28.66
C GLY A 174 3.47 14.69 -28.13
N ILE A 175 3.60 14.39 -26.84
CA ILE A 175 4.87 14.23 -26.11
C ILE A 175 4.82 12.93 -25.32
N VAL A 176 5.85 12.09 -25.48
CA VAL A 176 6.08 10.92 -24.62
C VAL A 176 7.11 11.29 -23.56
N THR A 177 6.78 11.07 -22.29
CA THR A 177 7.71 11.20 -21.17
C THR A 177 7.98 9.83 -20.57
N LEU A 178 9.25 9.44 -20.54
CA LEU A 178 9.73 8.26 -19.82
C LEU A 178 10.25 8.70 -18.45
N ARG A 179 9.89 7.96 -17.41
CA ARG A 179 10.32 8.22 -16.03
C ARG A 179 10.85 6.94 -15.38
N GLY A 180 11.93 7.08 -14.64
CA GLY A 180 12.51 6.04 -13.79
C GLY A 180 12.64 6.54 -12.35
N ARG A 181 12.54 5.62 -11.39
CA ARG A 181 12.81 5.89 -9.97
C ARG A 181 13.57 4.72 -9.39
N VAL A 182 14.58 5.04 -8.58
CA VAL A 182 15.20 4.10 -7.66
C VAL A 182 15.23 4.76 -6.28
N ALA A 183 14.84 4.02 -5.25
CA ALA A 183 14.87 4.52 -3.89
C ALA A 183 15.21 3.41 -2.89
N TRP A 184 15.77 3.83 -1.77
CA TRP A 184 15.87 3.02 -0.57
C TRP A 184 14.77 3.46 0.38
N ALA A 185 14.10 2.50 1.00
CA ALA A 185 13.13 2.75 2.06
C ALA A 185 13.49 1.97 3.32
N HIS A 186 13.26 2.61 4.47
CA HIS A 186 13.50 2.06 5.79
C HIS A 186 12.23 2.09 6.63
N ASP A 187 11.74 0.92 7.04
CA ASP A 187 10.60 0.67 7.91
C ASP A 187 11.05 0.59 9.38
N PHE A 188 10.50 1.48 10.20
CA PHE A 188 10.86 1.58 11.62
C PHE A 188 10.10 0.60 12.52
N ASN A 189 9.04 -0.04 12.02
CA ASN A 189 8.26 -1.03 12.76
C ASN A 189 8.01 -2.31 11.94
N PRO A 190 9.05 -3.14 11.73
CA PRO A 190 8.95 -4.36 10.93
C PRO A 190 8.15 -5.48 11.63
N ASP A 191 7.92 -5.36 12.95
CA ASP A 191 7.40 -6.44 13.77
C ASP A 191 5.90 -6.63 13.58
N ARG A 192 5.51 -7.87 13.24
CA ARG A 192 4.11 -8.28 13.15
C ARG A 192 3.79 -9.19 14.32
N THR A 193 3.10 -8.66 15.32
CA THR A 193 2.61 -9.45 16.46
C THR A 193 1.09 -9.42 16.52
N VAL A 194 0.47 -10.51 16.97
CA VAL A 194 -0.98 -10.58 17.20
C VAL A 194 -1.22 -11.26 18.54
N GLY A 195 -2.02 -10.65 19.41
CA GLY A 195 -2.52 -11.30 20.63
C GLY A 195 -3.84 -12.01 20.34
N ALA A 196 -3.98 -13.26 20.79
CA ALA A 196 -5.20 -14.05 20.64
C ALA A 196 -5.52 -14.81 21.92
N VAL A 197 -6.79 -15.15 22.11
CA VAL A 197 -7.29 -15.92 23.26
C VAL A 197 -8.25 -17.00 22.76
N PHE A 198 -8.13 -18.24 23.22
CA PHE A 198 -9.11 -19.28 22.91
C PHE A 198 -10.49 -18.94 23.49
N GLN A 199 -11.53 -19.05 22.69
CA GLN A 199 -12.92 -18.83 23.15
C GLN A 199 -13.32 -19.85 24.23
N THR A 200 -12.85 -21.08 24.08
CA THR A 200 -13.09 -22.19 25.00
C THR A 200 -12.22 -22.12 26.26
N LEU A 201 -11.18 -21.28 26.26
CA LEU A 201 -10.26 -21.07 27.39
C LEU A 201 -9.93 -19.56 27.56
N PRO A 202 -10.87 -18.72 28.04
CA PRO A 202 -10.71 -17.26 28.11
C PRO A 202 -9.54 -16.76 28.99
N GLY A 203 -8.92 -17.63 29.78
CA GLY A 203 -7.73 -17.33 30.60
C GLY A 203 -6.38 -17.68 29.95
N ALA A 204 -6.39 -18.30 28.76
CA ALA A 204 -5.19 -18.76 28.06
C ALA A 204 -4.86 -17.85 26.87
N ALA A 205 -4.54 -16.59 27.15
CA ALA A 205 -4.08 -15.65 26.12
C ALA A 205 -2.67 -16.01 25.65
N PHE A 206 -2.40 -15.83 24.37
CA PHE A 206 -1.09 -16.05 23.77
C PHE A 206 -0.78 -14.99 22.71
N VAL A 207 0.50 -14.73 22.48
CA VAL A 207 0.99 -13.82 21.44
C VAL A 207 1.61 -14.65 20.34
N VAL A 208 1.18 -14.41 19.11
CA VAL A 208 1.78 -14.97 17.90
C VAL A 208 2.64 -13.90 17.25
N ASN A 209 3.92 -14.24 17.03
CA ASN A 209 4.79 -13.46 16.18
C ASN A 209 4.62 -13.95 14.74
N GLY A 210 4.15 -13.08 13.86
CA GLY A 210 4.09 -13.29 12.42
C GLY A 210 5.45 -13.05 11.75
N ALA A 211 5.50 -13.22 10.43
CA ALA A 211 6.69 -12.90 9.66
C ALA A 211 6.97 -11.39 9.74
N ALA A 212 8.13 -11.03 10.30
CA ALA A 212 8.59 -9.65 10.31
C ALA A 212 8.84 -9.17 8.87
N GLN A 213 8.50 -7.91 8.60
CA GLN A 213 8.87 -7.26 7.35
C GLN A 213 10.37 -6.97 7.36
N ALA A 214 10.98 -6.83 6.19
CA ALA A 214 12.33 -6.29 6.14
C ALA A 214 12.31 -4.82 6.59
N SER A 215 13.24 -4.44 7.46
CA SER A 215 13.45 -3.02 7.77
C SER A 215 13.91 -2.23 6.55
N ASP A 216 14.61 -2.85 5.61
CA ASP A 216 15.14 -2.16 4.43
C ASP A 216 14.59 -2.76 3.14
N SER A 217 14.20 -1.89 2.22
CA SER A 217 13.74 -2.28 0.88
C SER A 217 14.29 -1.36 -0.20
N ALA A 218 14.50 -1.95 -1.38
CA ALA A 218 14.80 -1.24 -2.62
C ALA A 218 13.51 -1.07 -3.42
N LEU A 219 13.19 0.18 -3.77
CA LEU A 219 12.04 0.53 -4.59
C LEU A 219 12.50 0.88 -6.00
N THR A 220 11.81 0.36 -6.99
CA THR A 220 12.04 0.68 -8.40
C THR A 220 10.74 1.08 -9.06
N THR A 221 10.81 2.00 -10.02
CA THR A 221 9.65 2.39 -10.82
C THR A 221 10.08 2.69 -12.24
N ALA A 222 9.31 2.21 -13.20
CA ALA A 222 9.39 2.57 -14.60
C ALA A 222 8.02 3.07 -15.06
N SER A 223 7.97 4.22 -15.72
CA SER A 223 6.72 4.80 -16.20
C SER A 223 6.88 5.41 -17.58
N ALA A 224 5.86 5.27 -18.41
CA ALA A 224 5.73 5.91 -19.70
C ALA A 224 4.40 6.67 -19.75
N GLU A 225 4.46 7.94 -20.13
CA GLU A 225 3.31 8.83 -20.22
C GLU A 225 3.25 9.44 -21.62
N LEU A 226 2.13 9.31 -22.30
CA LEU A 226 1.85 9.97 -23.58
C LEU A 226 0.83 11.08 -23.34
N LYS A 227 1.23 12.33 -23.65
CA LYS A 227 0.35 13.49 -23.65
C LYS A 227 0.03 13.90 -25.07
N TRP A 228 -1.25 13.90 -25.40
CA TRP A 228 -1.74 14.39 -26.69
C TRP A 228 -2.02 15.88 -26.64
N ARG A 229 -1.99 16.53 -27.81
CA ARG A 229 -2.28 17.97 -27.94
C ARG A 229 -3.73 18.36 -27.62
N ASN A 230 -4.65 17.38 -27.61
CA ASN A 230 -6.08 17.58 -27.35
C ASN A 230 -6.44 17.56 -25.85
N GLY A 231 -5.46 17.62 -24.94
CA GLY A 231 -5.66 17.65 -23.49
C GLY A 231 -5.71 16.27 -22.83
N TRP A 232 -5.79 15.19 -23.61
CA TRP A 232 -5.72 13.82 -23.07
C TRP A 232 -4.30 13.38 -22.76
N SER A 233 -4.18 12.48 -21.80
CA SER A 233 -2.94 11.78 -21.50
C SER A 233 -3.21 10.37 -20.97
N ALA A 234 -2.31 9.45 -21.31
CA ALA A 234 -2.30 8.07 -20.85
C ALA A 234 -0.94 7.76 -20.23
N ALA A 235 -0.93 7.07 -19.10
CA ALA A 235 0.30 6.62 -18.47
C ALA A 235 0.21 5.14 -18.07
N ALA A 236 1.32 4.44 -18.24
CA ALA A 236 1.55 3.11 -17.70
C ALA A 236 2.72 3.18 -16.73
N THR A 237 2.56 2.57 -15.56
CA THR A 237 3.57 2.55 -14.50
C THR A 237 3.74 1.14 -13.98
N PHE A 238 4.99 0.74 -13.80
CA PHE A 238 5.37 -0.50 -13.16
C PHE A 238 6.25 -0.19 -11.95
N GLU A 239 5.92 -0.78 -10.81
CA GLU A 239 6.61 -0.61 -9.54
C GLU A 239 7.08 -1.97 -9.02
N GLY A 240 8.27 -1.98 -8.43
CA GLY A 240 8.82 -3.13 -7.71
C GLY A 240 9.33 -2.73 -6.34
N GLU A 241 9.08 -3.55 -5.33
CA GLU A 241 9.66 -3.44 -3.98
C GLU A 241 10.37 -4.76 -3.65
N PHE A 242 11.64 -4.66 -3.28
CA PHE A 242 12.51 -5.80 -3.06
C PHE A 242 13.22 -5.69 -1.72
N SER A 243 13.18 -6.76 -0.93
CA SER A 243 13.93 -6.88 0.30
C SER A 243 14.45 -8.32 0.48
N ASN A 244 15.07 -8.61 1.62
CA ASN A 244 15.53 -9.96 1.95
C ASN A 244 14.37 -10.96 2.19
N VAL A 245 13.15 -10.48 2.44
CA VAL A 245 11.96 -11.33 2.73
C VAL A 245 10.73 -11.02 1.87
N THR A 246 10.74 -9.92 1.12
CA THR A 246 9.59 -9.46 0.31
C THR A 246 10.00 -9.22 -1.14
N GLN A 247 9.18 -9.69 -2.07
CA GLN A 247 9.21 -9.31 -3.48
C GLN A 247 7.78 -8.93 -3.89
N SER A 248 7.59 -7.68 -4.27
CA SER A 248 6.29 -7.14 -4.68
C SER A 248 6.39 -6.45 -6.04
N TYR A 249 5.33 -6.61 -6.84
CA TYR A 249 5.21 -6.04 -8.16
C TYR A 249 3.82 -5.43 -8.33
N ALA A 250 3.76 -4.21 -8.88
CA ALA A 250 2.51 -3.53 -9.14
C ALA A 250 2.52 -2.85 -10.52
N GLY A 251 1.40 -2.99 -11.24
CA GLY A 251 1.15 -2.31 -12.50
C GLY A 251 -0.02 -1.32 -12.36
N LYS A 252 0.10 -0.12 -12.93
CA LYS A 252 -0.93 0.92 -12.89
C LYS A 252 -1.10 1.54 -14.28
N GLY A 253 -2.34 1.69 -14.72
CA GLY A 253 -2.72 2.46 -15.90
C GLY A 253 -3.52 3.69 -15.49
N VAL A 254 -3.22 4.86 -16.07
CA VAL A 254 -3.92 6.12 -15.77
C VAL A 254 -4.31 6.80 -17.06
N MET A 255 -5.56 7.26 -17.13
CA MET A 255 -6.05 8.18 -18.16
C MET A 255 -6.42 9.50 -17.49
N ARG A 256 -5.99 10.62 -18.08
CA ARG A 256 -6.29 11.96 -17.57
C ARG A 256 -6.67 12.88 -18.72
N TYR A 257 -7.64 13.75 -18.47
CA TYR A 257 -7.99 14.88 -19.32
C TYR A 257 -7.68 16.19 -18.61
N THR A 258 -7.08 17.15 -19.32
CA THR A 258 -6.77 18.50 -18.82
C THR A 258 -7.51 19.52 -19.67
N TRP A 259 -8.22 20.43 -19.02
CA TRP A 259 -8.97 21.53 -19.64
C TRP A 259 -8.50 22.89 -19.11
#